data_AF-A0A3B8SV61-F1
#
_entry.id   AF-A0A3B8SV61-F1
#
_cell.length_a   1.000
_cell.length_b   1.000
_cell.length_c   1.000
_cell.angle_alpha   90.00
_cell.angle_beta   90.00
_cell.angle_gamma   90.00
#
_symmetry.space_group_name_H-M   'P 1'
#
loop_
_entity.id
_entity.type
_entity.pdbx_description
1 polymer ?
#
loop_
_entity_poly.entity_id
_entity_poly.type
_entity_poly.pdbx_seq_one_letter_code
_entity_poly.pdbx_strand_id
1 'polypeptide(L)' 'MTDFFPEGSTQSPSEALPAIWENFEDFKARATANAKAAGDLADLARSGADTSALTNGFKALGKTCKDCHNDYKE' A
#
# COMPACT_ATOMS: atom_id res chain seq x y z
N MET A 1 9.54 -0.77 3.32
CA MET A 1 8.28 -1.52 3.55
C MET A 1 8.49 -2.99 3.26
N THR A 2 9.06 -3.33 2.10
CA THR A 2 9.26 -4.72 1.66
C THR A 2 10.23 -5.52 2.55
N ASP A 3 11.14 -4.85 3.24
CA ASP A 3 12.10 -5.48 4.17
C ASP A 3 11.43 -6.13 5.39
N PHE A 4 10.15 -5.85 5.65
CA PHE A 4 9.37 -6.46 6.73
C PHE A 4 8.71 -7.79 6.34
N PHE A 5 8.93 -8.29 5.11
CA PHE A 5 8.32 -9.51 4.58
C PHE A 5 9.39 -10.56 4.24
N PRO A 6 10.10 -11.12 5.24
CA PRO A 6 11.08 -12.18 5.00
C PRO A 6 10.43 -13.41 4.37
N GLU A 7 11.14 -14.10 3.48
CA GLU A 7 10.59 -15.21 2.72
C GLU A 7 9.97 -16.29 3.62
N GLY A 8 8.75 -16.69 3.28
CA GLY A 8 8.00 -17.71 4.01
C GLY A 8 7.42 -17.23 5.35
N SER A 9 7.33 -15.93 5.64
CA SER A 9 6.72 -15.42 6.88
C SER A 9 5.18 -15.40 6.85
N THR A 10 4.56 -16.57 6.64
CA THR A 10 3.09 -16.75 6.51
C THR A 10 2.43 -17.32 7.77
N GLN A 11 3.22 -17.63 8.79
CA GLN A 11 2.76 -18.34 9.97
C GLN A 11 2.05 -17.39 10.91
N SER A 12 1.02 -17.89 11.58
CA SER A 12 0.26 -17.13 12.59
C SER A 12 1.22 -16.41 13.55
N PRO A 13 1.01 -15.11 13.81
CA PRO A 13 -0.20 -14.32 13.55
C PRO A 13 -0.21 -13.58 12.19
N SER A 14 0.64 -13.99 11.24
CA SER A 14 0.69 -13.36 9.93
C SER A 14 -0.58 -13.64 9.11
N GLU A 15 -1.07 -12.60 8.46
CA GLU A 15 -2.16 -12.65 7.46
C GLU A 15 -1.60 -12.58 6.03
N ALA A 16 -0.27 -12.62 5.89
CA ALA A 16 0.42 -12.51 4.62
C ALA A 16 0.25 -13.79 3.81
N LEU A 17 -0.25 -13.66 2.58
CA LEU A 17 -0.39 -14.77 1.65
C LEU A 17 0.96 -15.18 1.04
N PRO A 18 1.18 -16.48 0.73
CA PRO A 18 2.34 -16.93 -0.04
C PRO A 18 2.54 -16.20 -1.38
N ALA A 19 1.43 -15.72 -1.96
CA ALA A 19 1.38 -14.96 -3.20
C ALA A 19 2.33 -13.74 -3.22
N ILE A 20 2.67 -13.18 -2.04
CA ILE A 20 3.64 -12.09 -1.91
C ILE A 20 4.98 -12.46 -2.53
N TRP A 21 5.52 -13.64 -2.22
CA TRP A 21 6.84 -14.04 -2.71
C TRP A 21 6.78 -14.65 -4.10
N GLU A 22 5.65 -15.26 -4.48
CA GLU A 22 5.40 -15.71 -5.86
C GLU A 22 5.35 -14.54 -6.85
N ASN A 23 4.87 -13.36 -6.41
CA ASN A 23 4.71 -12.16 -7.23
C ASN A 23 5.46 -10.95 -6.64
N PHE A 24 6.67 -11.17 -6.11
CA PHE A 24 7.36 -10.16 -5.29
C PHE A 24 7.66 -8.84 -6.01
N GLU A 25 7.87 -8.86 -7.32
CA GLU A 25 8.04 -7.61 -8.10
C GLU A 25 6.77 -6.76 -8.12
N ASP A 26 5.59 -7.38 -8.26
CA ASP A 26 4.30 -6.68 -8.20
C ASP A 26 4.04 -6.17 -6.77
N PHE A 27 4.31 -6.99 -5.76
CA PHE A 27 4.23 -6.56 -4.36
C PHE A 27 5.11 -5.32 -4.07
N LYS A 28 6.37 -5.32 -4.52
CA LYS A 28 7.28 -4.16 -4.42
C LYS A 28 6.75 -2.94 -5.16
N ALA A 29 6.21 -3.12 -6.36
CA ALA A 29 5.62 -2.04 -7.14
C ALA A 29 4.42 -1.40 -6.42
N ARG A 30 3.53 -2.22 -5.84
CA ARG A 30 2.37 -1.74 -5.07
C ARG A 30 2.77 -1.05 -3.77
N ALA A 31 3.77 -1.57 -3.06
CA ALA A 31 4.33 -0.91 -1.89
C ALA A 31 4.92 0.47 -2.23
N THR A 32 5.60 0.59 -3.38
CA THR A 32 6.13 1.86 -3.90
C THR A 32 5.00 2.82 -4.27
N ALA A 33 3.95 2.34 -4.94
CA ALA A 33 2.78 3.13 -5.30
C ALA A 33 2.03 3.64 -4.06
N ASN A 34 1.90 2.81 -3.02
CA ASN A 34 1.33 3.20 -1.73
C ASN A 34 2.15 4.32 -1.06
N ALA A 35 3.47 4.16 -0.96
CA ALA A 35 4.35 5.18 -0.39
C ALA A 35 4.26 6.50 -1.15
N LYS A 36 4.20 6.46 -2.49
CA LYS A 36 3.99 7.64 -3.31
C LYS A 36 2.64 8.30 -3.04
N ALA A 37 1.54 7.56 -3.06
CA ALA A 37 0.21 8.10 -2.83
C ALA A 37 0.07 8.72 -1.42
N ALA A 38 0.72 8.13 -0.42
CA ALA A 38 0.77 8.69 0.93
C ALA A 38 1.54 10.02 0.97
N GLY A 39 2.67 10.10 0.27
CA GLY A 39 3.44 11.33 0.09
C GLY A 39 2.63 12.43 -0.60
N ASP A 40 2.00 12.09 -1.73
CA ASP A 40 1.17 13.03 -2.51
C ASP A 40 0.02 13.59 -1.64
N LEU A 41 -0.66 12.75 -0.85
CA LEU A 41 -1.71 13.19 0.07
C LEU A 41 -1.17 14.09 1.18
N ALA A 42 -0.01 13.76 1.76
CA ALA A 42 0.62 14.58 2.77
C ALA A 42 1.00 15.97 2.22
N ASP A 43 1.46 16.04 0.98
CA ASP A 43 1.82 17.31 0.33
C ASP A 43 0.58 18.17 0.03
N LEU A 44 -0.53 17.58 -0.42
CA LEU A 44 -1.82 18.27 -0.54
C LEU A 44 -2.28 18.86 0.79
N ALA A 45 -2.14 18.11 1.88
CA ALA A 45 -2.49 18.59 3.22
C ALA A 45 -1.61 19.77 3.65
N ARG A 46 -0.29 19.69 3.41
CA ARG A 46 0.65 20.77 3.74
C ARG A 46 0.44 22.02 2.90
N SER A 47 0.02 21.87 1.64
CA SER A 47 -0.24 23.02 0.77
C SER A 47 -1.55 23.74 1.08
N GLY A 48 -2.35 23.25 2.04
CA GLY A 48 -3.67 23.80 2.34
C GLY A 48 -4.68 23.55 1.22
N ALA A 49 -4.57 22.41 0.52
CA ALA A 49 -5.52 22.04 -0.53
C ALA A 49 -6.95 21.95 0.02
N ASP A 50 -7.93 22.18 -0.84
CA ASP A 50 -9.34 22.10 -0.45
C ASP A 50 -9.79 20.68 -0.10
N THR A 51 -10.96 20.57 0.53
CA THR A 51 -11.54 19.29 0.96
C THR A 51 -11.75 18.31 -0.20
N SER A 52 -12.04 18.79 -1.41
CA SER A 52 -12.24 17.94 -2.58
C SER A 52 -10.92 17.30 -3.02
N ALA A 53 -9.86 18.09 -3.11
CA ALA A 53 -8.52 17.63 -3.42
C ALA A 53 -8.01 16.62 -2.38
N LEU A 54 -8.19 16.90 -1.08
CA LEU A 54 -7.84 15.98 0.00
C LEU A 54 -8.65 14.68 -0.07
N THR A 55 -9.95 14.76 -0.34
CA THR A 55 -10.82 13.58 -0.49
C THR A 55 -10.36 12.70 -1.66
N ASN A 56 -9.97 13.29 -2.78
CA ASN A 56 -9.48 12.54 -3.94
C ASN A 56 -8.11 11.91 -3.67
N GLY A 57 -7.19 12.63 -3.02
CA GLY A 57 -5.91 12.07 -2.57
C GLY A 57 -6.09 10.91 -1.59
N PHE A 58 -7.01 11.04 -0.64
CA PHE A 58 -7.35 9.96 0.30
C PHE A 58 -7.94 8.74 -0.41
N LYS A 59 -8.85 8.92 -1.38
CA LYS A 59 -9.37 7.81 -2.19
C LYS A 59 -8.27 7.11 -3.00
N ALA A 60 -7.34 7.87 -3.57
CA ALA A 60 -6.21 7.32 -4.31
C ALA A 60 -5.31 6.48 -3.39
N LEU A 61 -4.97 6.98 -2.21
CA LEU A 61 -4.24 6.22 -1.19
C LEU A 61 -5.00 4.95 -0.78
N GLY A 62 -6.29 5.08 -0.44
CA GLY A 62 -7.13 3.94 -0.05
C GLY A 62 -7.22 2.86 -1.12
N LYS A 63 -7.20 3.22 -2.41
CA LYS A 63 -7.14 2.26 -3.52
C LYS A 63 -5.87 1.41 -3.44
N THR A 64 -4.70 2.00 -3.13
CA THR A 64 -3.46 1.23 -3.00
C THR A 64 -3.52 0.20 -1.86
N CYS A 65 -4.18 0.54 -0.75
CA CYS A 65 -4.42 -0.39 0.35
C CYS A 65 -5.29 -1.57 -0.11
N LYS A 66 -6.42 -1.27 -0.77
CA LYS A 66 -7.35 -2.27 -1.29
C LYS A 66 -6.67 -3.20 -2.30
N ASP A 67 -5.97 -2.61 -3.28
CA ASP A 67 -5.33 -3.37 -4.35
C ASP A 67 -4.27 -4.33 -3.78
N CYS A 68 -3.51 -3.93 -2.76
CA CYS A 68 -2.53 -4.82 -2.13
C CYS A 68 -3.22 -5.92 -1.29
N HIS A 69 -4.18 -5.56 -0.45
CA HIS A 69 -4.83 -6.52 0.44
C HIS A 69 -5.68 -7.55 -0.30
N ASN A 70 -6.28 -7.18 -1.44
CA ASN A 70 -7.06 -8.11 -2.26
C ASN A 70 -6.24 -9.32 -2.76
N ASP A 71 -4.95 -9.10 -3.04
CA ASP A 71 -4.09 -10.10 -3.69
C ASP A 71 -3.13 -10.76 -2.68
N TYR A 72 -2.82 -10.09 -1.56
CA TYR A 72 -1.71 -10.46 -0.68
C TYR A 72 -2.04 -10.61 0.81
N LYS A 73 -3.31 -10.42 1.22
CA LYS A 73 -3.75 -10.58 2.61
C LYS A 73 -5.00 -11.48 2.69
N GLU A 74 -5.00 -12.43 3.64
CA GLU A 74 -6.22 -13.20 4.05
C GLU A 74 -7.27 -12.31 4.75
#